data_AF-A0A7C4MNH2-F1
#
_entry.id   AF-A0A7C4MNH2-F1
#
_cell.length_a   1.000
_cell.length_b   1.000
_cell.length_c   1.000
_cell.angle_alpha   90.00
_cell.angle_beta   90.00
_cell.angle_gamma   90.00
#
_symmetry.space_group_name_H-M   'P 1'
#
loop_
_entity.id
_entity.type
_entity.pdbx_description
1 polymer ?
#
loop_
_entity_poly.entity_id
_entity_poly.type
_entity_poly.pdbx_seq_one_letter_code
_entity_poly.pdbx_strand_id
1 'polypeptide(L)'
;MNQKRSKSPSFDAIIKFFLMRHEIITRKDLQKIIDRLDNIENLLRSSGGQLPKRRIPAVSRQERYDGKSAYQRIYDLFRETGQEFKVNEIRERTGYNDKKVRNLVYRLLKAGKIQRTERGRYGLVS
;
A
#
# COMPACT_ATOMS: atom_id res chain seq x y z
N MET A 1 -44.05 -58.57 11.30
CA MET A 1 -43.55 -57.18 11.20
C MET A 1 -42.54 -56.95 12.32
N ASN A 2 -41.23 -57.00 12.04
CA ASN A 2 -40.19 -56.75 13.05
C ASN A 2 -39.90 -55.25 13.15
N GLN A 3 -40.50 -54.58 14.13
CA GLN A 3 -40.13 -53.21 14.48
C GLN A 3 -38.76 -53.23 15.17
N LYS A 4 -37.70 -52.85 14.44
CA LYS A 4 -36.37 -52.63 15.02
C LYS A 4 -36.46 -51.42 15.95
N ARG A 5 -36.25 -51.63 17.26
CA ARG A 5 -36.18 -50.54 18.25
C ARG A 5 -35.11 -49.55 17.81
N SER A 6 -35.48 -48.28 17.62
CA SER A 6 -34.53 -47.20 17.34
C SER A 6 -33.60 -47.06 18.54
N LYS A 7 -32.28 -47.19 18.31
CA LYS A 7 -31.27 -46.99 19.35
C LYS A 7 -31.43 -45.59 19.94
N SER A 8 -31.39 -45.47 21.26
CA SER A 8 -31.39 -44.17 21.93
C SER A 8 -30.24 -43.30 21.39
N PRO A 9 -30.43 -41.99 21.25
CA PRO A 9 -29.39 -41.10 20.74
C PRO A 9 -28.14 -41.21 21.61
N SER A 10 -26.97 -41.25 20.96
CA SER A 10 -25.70 -41.29 21.66
C SER A 10 -25.49 -40.00 22.46
N PHE A 11 -24.71 -40.08 23.54
CA PHE A 11 -24.38 -38.92 24.37
C PHE A 11 -23.79 -37.76 23.57
N ASP A 12 -22.91 -38.06 22.61
CA ASP A 12 -22.35 -37.07 21.68
C ASP A 12 -23.43 -36.40 20.81
N ALA A 13 -24.46 -37.13 20.38
CA ALA A 13 -25.58 -36.55 19.64
C ALA A 13 -26.42 -35.60 20.51
N ILE A 14 -26.58 -35.91 21.80
CA ILE A 14 -27.26 -35.03 22.76
C ILE A 14 -26.44 -33.76 22.99
N ILE A 15 -25.12 -33.87 23.21
CA ILE A 15 -24.23 -32.72 23.35
C ILE A 15 -24.25 -31.86 22.09
N LYS A 16 -24.18 -32.47 20.91
CA LYS A 16 -24.24 -31.75 19.64
C LYS A 16 -25.56 -31.01 19.47
N PHE A 17 -26.68 -31.63 19.84
CA PHE A 17 -27.99 -31.00 19.81
C PHE A 17 -28.09 -29.82 20.80
N PHE A 18 -27.52 -29.97 21.99
CA PHE A 18 -27.42 -28.90 22.99
C PHE A 18 -26.62 -27.70 22.45
N LEU A 19 -25.43 -27.95 21.89
CA LEU A 19 -24.58 -26.92 21.30
C LEU A 19 -25.31 -26.19 20.16
N MET A 20 -26.02 -26.93 19.30
CA MET A 20 -26.83 -26.34 18.23
C MET A 20 -28.00 -25.51 18.77
N ARG A 21 -28.69 -25.99 19.81
CA ARG A 21 -29.85 -25.29 20.39
C ARG A 21 -29.49 -23.97 21.06
N HIS A 22 -28.31 -23.91 21.65
CA HIS A 22 -27.78 -22.71 22.30
C HIS A 22 -26.89 -21.86 21.40
N GLU A 23 -26.85 -22.15 20.09
CA GLU A 23 -26.05 -21.42 19.10
C GLU A 23 -24.56 -21.32 19.46
N ILE A 24 -24.06 -22.33 20.19
CA ILE A 24 -22.67 -22.39 20.62
C ILE A 24 -21.83 -22.88 19.45
N ILE A 25 -20.98 -22.00 18.94
CA ILE A 25 -20.08 -22.29 17.83
C ILE A 25 -19.04 -23.32 18.27
N THR A 26 -18.91 -24.42 17.51
CA THR A 26 -17.86 -25.41 17.76
C THR A 26 -16.56 -25.04 17.05
N ARG A 27 -15.45 -25.63 17.50
CA ARG A 27 -14.15 -25.48 16.81
C ARG A 27 -14.21 -25.89 15.33
N LYS A 28 -15.00 -26.92 14.99
CA LYS A 28 -15.16 -27.37 13.59
C LYS A 28 -15.88 -26.32 12.75
N ASP A 29 -16.83 -25.60 13.33
CA ASP A 29 -17.55 -24.55 12.63
C ASP A 29 -16.67 -23.31 12.42
N LEU A 30 -15.81 -22.97 13.39
CA LEU A 30 -14.76 -21.95 13.20
C LEU A 30 -13.81 -22.32 12.06
N GLN A 31 -13.35 -23.58 12.01
CA GLN A 31 -12.46 -24.02 10.93
C GLN A 31 -13.13 -23.88 9.55
N LYS A 32 -14.41 -24.28 9.42
CA LYS A 32 -15.17 -24.11 8.17
C LYS A 32 -15.29 -22.65 7.75
N ILE A 33 -15.40 -21.71 8.70
CA ILE A 33 -15.44 -20.27 8.39
C ILE A 33 -14.10 -19.82 7.84
N ILE A 34 -12.99 -20.22 8.48
CA ILE A 34 -11.63 -19.91 8.01
C ILE A 34 -11.41 -20.46 6.60
N ASP A 35 -11.74 -21.74 6.37
CA ASP A 35 -11.56 -22.38 5.06
C ASP A 35 -12.39 -21.68 3.96
N ARG A 36 -13.60 -21.21 4.30
CA ARG A 36 -14.43 -20.42 3.37
C ARG A 36 -13.83 -19.05 3.08
N LEU A 37 -13.26 -18.39 4.08
CA LEU A 37 -12.57 -17.10 3.90
C LEU A 37 -11.35 -17.26 2.98
N ASP A 38 -10.54 -18.29 3.20
CA ASP A 38 -9.38 -18.59 2.35
C ASP A 38 -9.80 -18.88 0.90
N ASN A 39 -10.89 -19.62 0.71
CA ASN A 39 -11.45 -19.87 -0.63
C ASN A 39 -11.86 -18.55 -1.30
N ILE A 40 -12.61 -17.69 -0.60
CA ILE A 40 -13.01 -16.38 -1.11
C ILE A 40 -11.78 -15.52 -1.43
N GLU A 41 -10.77 -15.50 -0.57
CA GLU A 41 -9.53 -14.78 -0.82
C GLU A 41 -8.85 -15.27 -2.11
N ASN A 42 -8.75 -16.59 -2.27
CA ASN A 42 -8.17 -17.20 -3.46
C ASN A 42 -8.98 -16.90 -4.73
N LEU A 43 -10.31 -16.91 -4.65
CA LEU A 43 -11.20 -16.52 -5.75
C LEU A 43 -11.07 -15.03 -6.10
N LEU A 44 -10.95 -14.14 -5.11
CA LEU A 44 -10.73 -12.72 -5.33
C LEU A 44 -9.36 -12.46 -5.99
N ARG A 45 -8.32 -13.18 -5.55
CA ARG A 45 -6.98 -13.13 -6.15
C ARG A 45 -6.98 -13.63 -7.59
N SER A 46 -7.70 -14.71 -7.89
CA SER A 46 -7.73 -15.34 -9.23
C SER A 46 -8.66 -14.65 -10.22
N SER A 47 -9.77 -14.07 -9.77
CA SER A 47 -10.76 -13.36 -10.60
C SER A 47 -10.30 -11.99 -11.10
N GLY A 48 -9.01 -11.66 -11.00
CA GLY A 48 -8.48 -10.35 -11.40
C GLY A 48 -8.88 -9.22 -10.46
N GLY A 49 -9.46 -9.54 -9.29
CA GLY A 49 -9.67 -8.64 -8.17
C GLY A 49 -8.36 -8.25 -7.50
N GLN A 50 -7.43 -7.67 -8.27
CA GLN A 50 -6.57 -6.64 -7.72
C GLN A 50 -7.52 -5.54 -7.24
N LEU A 51 -7.97 -5.63 -5.99
CA LEU A 51 -8.26 -4.42 -5.22
C LEU A 51 -7.09 -3.50 -5.56
N PRO A 52 -7.33 -2.34 -6.20
CA PRO A 52 -6.25 -1.42 -6.45
C PRO A 52 -5.63 -1.21 -5.09
N LYS A 53 -4.38 -1.66 -4.88
CA LYS A 53 -3.59 -1.33 -3.69
C LYS A 53 -3.96 0.11 -3.44
N ARG A 54 -4.64 0.39 -2.33
CA ARG A 54 -5.26 1.69 -2.05
C ARG A 54 -4.12 2.69 -2.07
N ARG A 55 -3.80 3.19 -3.27
CA ARG A 55 -2.93 4.30 -3.52
C ARG A 55 -3.81 5.41 -3.01
N ILE A 56 -3.57 5.74 -1.74
CA ILE A 56 -4.06 6.94 -1.09
C ILE A 56 -4.09 8.03 -2.17
N PRO A 57 -5.24 8.70 -2.39
CA PRO A 57 -5.46 9.53 -3.55
C PRO A 57 -4.26 10.44 -3.75
N ALA A 58 -3.63 10.30 -4.90
CA ALA A 58 -2.65 11.23 -5.38
C ALA A 58 -3.28 12.62 -5.28
N VAL A 59 -2.75 13.42 -4.37
CA VAL A 59 -2.88 14.86 -4.42
C VAL A 59 -2.48 15.27 -5.85
N SER A 60 -3.45 15.89 -6.53
CA SER A 60 -3.41 16.52 -7.85
C SER A 60 -2.88 15.67 -9.03
N ARG A 61 -3.86 15.26 -9.85
CA ARG A 61 -3.76 14.82 -11.24
C ARG A 61 -3.31 15.97 -12.18
N GLN A 62 -2.13 16.54 -11.95
CA GLN A 62 -1.51 17.50 -12.88
C GLN A 62 -0.09 17.14 -13.34
N GLU A 63 0.56 16.13 -12.75
CA GLU A 63 1.95 15.81 -13.09
C GLU A 63 2.12 14.51 -13.87
N ARG A 64 1.27 14.32 -14.89
CA ARG A 64 1.65 13.48 -16.03
C ARG A 64 2.11 14.40 -17.15
N TYR A 65 3.23 15.07 -16.91
CA TYR A 65 4.02 15.62 -17.99
C TYR A 65 5.34 14.89 -17.90
N ASP A 66 5.74 14.22 -18.97
CA ASP A 66 6.99 13.48 -19.19
C ASP A 66 7.31 12.38 -18.16
N GLY A 67 7.54 11.14 -18.60
CA GLY A 67 7.77 9.96 -17.76
C GLY A 67 9.03 9.99 -16.86
N LYS A 68 9.67 11.16 -16.74
CA LYS A 68 10.79 11.42 -15.84
C LYS A 68 10.28 11.73 -14.43
N SER A 69 10.77 10.96 -13.46
CA SER A 69 10.55 11.23 -12.04
C SER A 69 10.89 12.68 -11.70
N ALA A 70 10.12 13.34 -10.82
CA ALA A 70 10.40 14.71 -10.36
C ALA A 70 11.84 14.87 -9.81
N TYR A 71 12.44 13.78 -9.35
CA TYR A 71 13.86 13.68 -9.00
C TYR A 71 14.79 13.96 -10.20
N GLN A 72 14.51 13.31 -11.33
CA GLN A 72 15.31 13.42 -12.54
C GLN A 72 15.22 14.83 -13.13
N ARG A 73 14.04 15.46 -13.11
CA ARG A 73 13.86 16.83 -13.60
C ARG A 73 14.69 17.86 -12.86
N ILE A 74 14.71 17.79 -11.52
CA ILE A 74 15.52 18.70 -10.73
C ILE A 74 17.01 18.43 -10.99
N TYR A 75 17.40 17.17 -11.09
CA TYR A 75 18.79 16.82 -11.43
C TYR A 75 19.20 17.32 -12.83
N ASP A 76 18.33 17.14 -13.83
CA ASP A 76 18.54 17.63 -15.20
C ASP A 76 18.68 19.17 -15.19
N LEU A 77 17.88 19.89 -14.38
CA LEU A 77 18.00 21.35 -14.22
C LEU A 77 19.36 21.77 -13.65
N PHE A 78 19.86 21.07 -12.62
CA PHE A 78 21.21 21.32 -12.12
C PHE A 78 22.27 21.04 -13.19
N ARG A 79 22.09 19.97 -14.00
CA ARG A 79 23.03 19.57 -15.05
C ARG A 79 23.05 20.53 -16.24
N GLU A 80 21.89 20.98 -16.71
CA GLU A 80 21.75 21.86 -17.88
C GLU A 80 22.26 23.26 -17.60
N THR A 81 21.98 23.80 -16.40
CA THR A 81 22.38 25.17 -16.08
C THR A 81 23.78 25.26 -15.48
N GLY A 82 24.30 24.17 -14.88
CA GLY A 82 25.62 24.16 -14.22
C GLY A 82 25.77 25.18 -13.10
N GLN A 83 24.66 25.73 -12.61
CA GLN A 83 24.61 26.83 -11.65
C GLN A 83 24.10 26.36 -10.30
N GLU A 84 24.50 27.08 -9.26
CA GLU A 84 23.98 26.89 -7.92
C GLU A 84 22.59 27.53 -7.80
N PHE A 85 21.65 26.78 -7.23
CA PHE A 85 20.27 27.25 -7.08
C PHE A 85 19.87 27.36 -5.62
N LYS A 86 19.06 28.38 -5.32
CA LYS A 86 18.28 28.46 -4.09
C LYS A 86 16.98 27.67 -4.22
N VAL A 87 16.42 27.23 -3.09
CA VAL A 87 15.14 26.49 -3.04
C VAL A 87 14.01 27.27 -3.75
N ASN A 88 13.99 28.60 -3.63
CA ASN A 88 12.98 29.45 -4.26
C ASN A 88 13.11 29.46 -5.79
N GLU A 89 14.32 29.48 -6.33
CA GLU A 89 14.57 29.47 -7.77
C GLU A 89 14.19 28.13 -8.40
N ILE A 90 14.47 27.02 -7.68
CA ILE A 90 14.05 25.67 -8.11
C ILE A 90 12.52 25.59 -8.16
N ARG A 91 11.84 26.17 -7.17
CA ARG A 91 10.38 26.24 -7.12
C ARG A 91 9.81 26.99 -8.32
N GLU A 92 10.36 28.15 -8.65
CA GLU A 92 9.91 28.98 -9.78
C GLU A 92 10.10 28.28 -11.13
N ARG A 93 11.23 27.60 -11.32
CA ARG A 93 11.50 26.89 -12.57
C ARG A 93 10.74 25.58 -12.73
N THR A 94 10.44 24.88 -11.63
CA THR A 94 9.80 23.55 -11.68
C THR A 94 8.31 23.55 -11.43
N GLY A 95 7.76 24.63 -10.84
CA GLY A 95 6.35 24.72 -10.45
C GLY A 95 5.94 23.77 -9.31
N TYR A 96 6.91 23.08 -8.69
CA TYR A 96 6.63 22.17 -7.58
C TYR A 96 6.34 22.92 -6.28
N ASN A 97 5.50 22.35 -5.43
CA ASN A 97 5.26 22.87 -4.09
C ASN A 97 6.57 22.87 -3.26
N ASP A 98 6.77 23.87 -2.41
CA ASP A 98 7.93 24.04 -1.53
C ASP A 98 8.30 22.77 -0.75
N LYS A 99 7.31 22.07 -0.16
CA LYS A 99 7.55 20.81 0.55
C LYS A 99 8.16 19.74 -0.36
N LYS A 100 7.70 19.69 -1.63
CA LYS A 100 8.15 18.72 -2.63
C LYS A 100 9.56 19.04 -3.10
N VAL A 101 9.87 20.31 -3.39
CA VAL A 101 11.22 20.78 -3.74
C VAL A 101 12.19 20.44 -2.62
N ARG A 102 11.87 20.79 -1.36
CA ARG A 102 12.74 20.51 -0.21
C ARG A 102 13.00 19.01 -0.04
N ASN A 103 11.98 18.17 -0.17
CA ASN A 103 12.14 16.71 -0.10
C ASN A 103 13.02 16.16 -1.23
N LEU A 104 12.87 16.68 -2.45
CA LEU A 104 13.66 16.25 -3.59
C LEU A 104 15.13 16.70 -3.46
N VAL A 105 15.37 17.95 -3.05
CA VAL A 105 16.71 18.47 -2.75
C VAL A 105 17.37 17.66 -1.63
N TYR A 106 16.66 17.36 -0.54
CA TYR A 106 17.17 16.50 0.52
C TYR A 106 17.55 15.10 0.02
N ARG A 107 16.73 14.50 -0.86
CA ARG A 107 17.04 13.20 -1.48
C ARG A 107 18.24 13.27 -2.41
N LEU A 108 18.39 14.35 -3.18
CA LEU A 108 19.54 14.58 -4.06
C LEU A 108 20.83 14.78 -3.26
N LEU A 109 20.75 15.50 -2.14
CA LEU A 109 21.86 15.69 -1.20
C LEU A 109 22.26 14.35 -0.55
N LYS A 110 21.28 13.57 -0.08
CA LYS A 110 21.51 12.22 0.48
C LYS A 110 22.09 11.25 -0.56
N ALA A 111 21.73 11.39 -1.82
CA ALA A 111 22.25 10.60 -2.92
C ALA A 111 23.64 11.06 -3.42
N GLY A 112 24.19 12.15 -2.88
CA GLY A 112 25.49 12.70 -3.29
C GLY A 112 25.51 13.27 -4.70
N LYS A 113 24.35 13.67 -5.25
CA LYS A 113 24.24 14.25 -6.60
C LYS A 113 24.39 15.77 -6.61
N ILE A 114 24.04 16.41 -5.50
CA ILE A 114 24.22 17.85 -5.26
C ILE A 114 24.93 18.03 -3.92
N GLN A 115 25.71 19.09 -3.79
CA GLN A 115 26.31 19.53 -2.54
C GLN A 115 25.72 20.86 -2.09
N ARG A 116 25.78 21.08 -0.78
CA ARG A 116 25.43 22.37 -0.20
C ARG A 116 26.67 23.25 -0.19
N THR A 117 26.78 24.17 -1.14
CA THR A 117 27.87 25.16 -1.17
C THR A 117 27.73 26.13 -0.01
N GLU A 118 26.51 26.65 0.22
CA GLU A 118 26.26 27.63 1.29
C GLU A 118 24.90 27.41 1.97
N ARG A 119 24.60 28.20 3.02
CA ARG A 119 23.31 28.12 3.70
C ARG A 119 22.16 28.46 2.74
N GLY A 120 21.51 27.43 2.21
CA GLY A 120 20.35 27.56 1.32
C GLY A 120 20.69 27.60 -0.17
N ARG A 121 21.96 27.42 -0.56
CA ARG A 121 22.41 27.24 -1.94
C ARG A 121 22.89 25.81 -2.16
N TYR A 122 22.52 25.24 -3.30
CA TYR A 122 22.89 23.90 -3.69
C TYR A 122 23.54 23.94 -5.07
N GLY A 123 24.68 23.29 -5.22
CA GLY A 123 25.39 23.12 -6.49
C GLY A 123 25.54 21.65 -6.84
N LEU A 124 25.91 21.35 -8.09
CA LEU A 124 26.25 19.99 -8.49
C LEU A 124 27.53 19.56 -7.74
N VAL A 125 27.58 18.28 -7.33
CA VAL A 125 28.86 17.72 -6.85
C VAL A 125 29.77 17.60 -8.05
N SER A 126 30.86 18.38 -8.05
CA SER A 126 31.92 18.25 -9.04
C SER A 126 32.71 16.96 -8.84
#